data_AF-A0A962JNE4-F1
#
_entry.id   AF-A0A962JNE4-F1
#
_cell.length_a   1.000
_cell.length_b   1.000
_cell.length_c   1.000
_cell.angle_alpha   90.00
_cell.angle_beta   90.00
_cell.angle_gamma   90.00
#
_symmetry.space_group_name_H-M   'P 1'
#
loop_
_entity.id
_entity.type
_entity.pdbx_description
1 polymer ?
#
loop_
_entity_poly.entity_id
_entity_poly.type
_entity_poly.pdbx_seq_one_letter_code
_entity_poly.pdbx_strand_id
1 'polypeptide(L)'
;MCVKKTSCYLISSLICCLLAQPGLAQQETAVKTLPLSEVALYPEHSAPATVISLNEPVVSAQIRARVINIPVRVGDRVEAGALLAELDCADYQLATKSSNARVGAL
;
A
#
# COMPACT_ATOMS: atom_id res chain seq x y z
N MET A 1 -34.66 -2.22 -98.62
CA MET A 1 -33.56 -1.42 -98.05
C MET A 1 -33.81 -1.18 -96.56
N CYS A 2 -33.36 -2.09 -95.68
CA CYS A 2 -33.61 -2.04 -94.22
C CYS A 2 -32.31 -2.34 -93.44
N VAL A 3 -31.32 -1.44 -93.51
CA VAL A 3 -30.05 -1.58 -92.75
C VAL A 3 -29.88 -0.48 -91.68
N LYS A 4 -30.76 0.54 -91.63
CA LYS A 4 -30.60 1.71 -90.72
C LYS A 4 -31.09 1.53 -89.28
N LYS A 5 -31.89 0.50 -88.98
CA LYS A 5 -32.64 0.40 -87.69
C LYS A 5 -31.89 -0.36 -86.59
N THR A 6 -30.93 -1.23 -86.94
CA THR A 6 -30.16 -2.06 -86.00
C THR A 6 -28.95 -1.35 -85.39
N SER A 7 -28.38 -0.36 -86.08
CA SER A 7 -27.18 0.37 -85.64
C SER A 7 -27.46 1.37 -84.50
N CYS A 8 -28.68 1.91 -84.41
CA CYS A 8 -29.05 2.90 -83.39
C CYS A 8 -29.32 2.27 -82.00
N TYR A 9 -29.83 1.03 -81.95
CA TYR A 9 -30.08 0.31 -80.69
C TYR A 9 -28.80 -0.23 -80.03
N LEU A 10 -27.77 -0.53 -80.82
CA LEU A 10 -26.47 -0.98 -80.32
C LEU A 10 -25.73 0.12 -79.55
N ILE A 11 -25.87 1.38 -79.98
CA ILE A 11 -25.24 2.54 -79.33
C ILE A 11 -25.98 2.92 -78.04
N SER A 12 -27.32 2.79 -78.00
CA SER A 12 -28.13 3.00 -76.79
C SER A 12 -27.87 1.97 -75.69
N SER A 13 -27.54 0.73 -76.05
CA SER A 13 -27.23 -0.35 -75.08
C SER A 13 -25.86 -0.16 -74.43
N LEU A 14 -24.86 0.27 -75.21
CA LEU A 14 -23.49 0.47 -74.71
C LEU A 14 -23.36 1.68 -73.76
N ILE A 15 -24.19 2.70 -73.93
CA ILE A 15 -24.24 3.90 -73.07
C ILE A 15 -24.88 3.61 -71.69
N CYS A 16 -25.74 2.59 -71.58
CA CYS A 16 -26.35 2.20 -70.30
C CYS A 16 -25.34 1.50 -69.36
N CYS A 17 -24.38 0.73 -69.92
CA CYS A 17 -23.37 0.04 -69.12
C CYS A 17 -22.26 0.94 -68.58
N LEU A 18 -21.98 2.11 -69.17
CA LEU A 18 -20.96 3.03 -68.64
C LEU A 18 -21.45 3.85 -67.43
N LEU A 19 -22.76 3.95 -67.21
CA LEU A 19 -23.33 4.69 -66.07
C LEU A 19 -23.54 3.82 -64.82
N ALA A 20 -23.34 2.51 -64.92
CA ALA A 20 -23.47 1.57 -63.82
C ALA A 20 -22.09 1.15 -63.30
N GLN A 21 -21.26 2.11 -62.87
CA GLN A 21 -20.11 1.77 -62.04
C GLN A 21 -20.61 1.51 -60.61
N PRO A 22 -20.51 0.28 -60.06
CA PRO A 22 -20.70 0.10 -58.63
C PRO A 22 -19.52 0.78 -57.96
N GLY A 23 -19.76 1.96 -57.37
CA GLY A 23 -18.78 2.60 -56.50
C GLY A 23 -18.41 1.60 -55.41
N LEU A 24 -17.12 1.28 -55.29
CA LEU A 24 -16.58 0.53 -54.16
C LEU A 24 -16.84 1.36 -52.90
N ALA A 25 -17.95 1.08 -52.22
CA ALA A 25 -18.24 1.63 -50.92
C ALA A 25 -17.25 0.98 -49.93
N GLN A 26 -16.12 1.65 -49.72
CA GLN A 26 -15.21 1.32 -48.64
C GLN A 26 -15.95 1.68 -47.34
N GLN A 27 -16.58 0.69 -46.71
CA GLN A 27 -17.29 0.88 -45.46
C GLN A 27 -16.27 1.21 -44.37
N GLU A 28 -16.08 2.49 -44.09
CA GLU A 28 -15.17 2.96 -43.06
C GLU A 28 -15.71 2.50 -41.70
N THR A 29 -15.09 1.48 -41.12
CA THR A 29 -15.52 0.93 -39.84
C THR A 29 -15.20 1.92 -38.73
N ALA A 30 -16.22 2.66 -38.30
CA ALA A 30 -16.11 3.63 -37.24
C ALA A 30 -15.72 2.94 -35.91
N VAL A 31 -14.49 3.18 -35.45
CA VAL A 31 -13.98 2.75 -34.15
C VAL A 31 -13.94 3.94 -33.20
N LYS A 32 -14.38 3.70 -31.95
CA LYS A 32 -14.22 4.67 -30.86
C LYS A 32 -12.93 4.35 -30.13
N THR A 33 -12.09 5.37 -29.95
CA THR A 33 -10.87 5.29 -29.16
C THR A 33 -11.03 6.17 -27.93
N LEU A 34 -10.50 5.70 -26.80
CA LEU A 34 -10.35 6.50 -25.60
C LEU A 34 -8.88 6.44 -25.19
N PRO A 35 -8.33 7.53 -24.64
CA PRO A 35 -6.96 7.51 -24.14
C PRO A 35 -6.88 6.54 -22.96
N LEU A 36 -5.76 5.81 -22.87
CA LEU A 36 -5.55 4.79 -21.84
C LEU A 36 -5.75 5.35 -20.41
N SER A 37 -5.39 6.61 -20.18
CA SER A 37 -5.57 7.29 -18.90
C SER A 37 -7.03 7.38 -18.44
N GLU A 38 -8.00 7.35 -19.36
CA GLU A 38 -9.43 7.39 -19.03
C GLU A 38 -10.00 6.02 -18.67
N VAL A 39 -9.30 4.94 -19.04
CA VAL A 39 -9.82 3.56 -18.92
C VAL A 39 -8.90 2.63 -18.12
N ALA A 40 -7.73 3.10 -17.69
CA ALA A 40 -6.80 2.32 -16.88
C ALA A 40 -7.39 2.09 -15.49
N LEU A 41 -7.61 0.83 -15.14
CA LEU A 41 -7.94 0.39 -13.79
C LEU A 41 -6.72 -0.27 -13.17
N TYR A 42 -6.25 0.29 -12.06
CA TYR A 42 -5.18 -0.29 -11.28
C TYR A 42 -5.79 -1.12 -10.13
N PRO A 43 -5.34 -2.36 -9.93
CA PRO A 43 -5.87 -3.19 -8.86
C PRO A 43 -5.41 -2.66 -7.50
N GLU A 44 -6.36 -2.44 -6.59
CA GLU A 44 -6.07 -2.22 -5.19
C GLU A 44 -5.84 -3.58 -4.50
N HIS A 45 -4.73 -3.70 -3.78
CA HIS A 45 -4.38 -4.91 -3.05
C HIS A 45 -4.50 -4.68 -1.55
N SER A 46 -5.24 -5.56 -0.87
CA SER A 46 -5.40 -5.55 0.59
C SER A 46 -5.06 -6.92 1.14
N ALA A 47 -4.30 -6.94 2.24
CA ALA A 47 -3.94 -8.15 2.96
C ALA A 47 -4.22 -7.92 4.46
N PRO A 48 -4.80 -8.90 5.16
CA PRO A 48 -5.02 -8.79 6.59
C PRO A 48 -3.68 -8.71 7.33
N ALA A 49 -3.60 -7.84 8.32
CA ALA A 49 -2.44 -7.70 9.18
C ALA A 49 -2.89 -7.48 10.63
N THR A 50 -2.05 -7.89 11.56
CA THR A 50 -2.26 -7.69 12.99
C THR A 50 -1.19 -6.76 13.53
N VAL A 51 -1.61 -5.73 14.27
CA VAL A 51 -0.67 -4.84 14.96
C VAL A 51 -0.18 -5.55 16.22
N ILE A 52 1.14 -5.61 16.39
CA ILE A 52 1.78 -6.09 17.61
C ILE A 52 2.60 -4.96 18.23
N SER A 53 2.79 -5.02 19.54
CA SER A 53 3.67 -4.09 20.25
C SER A 53 5.09 -4.19 19.72
N LEU A 54 5.73 -3.05 19.48
CA LEU A 54 7.15 -3.01 19.08
C LEU A 54 8.05 -3.47 20.23
N ASN A 55 7.71 -3.10 21.47
CA ASN A 55 8.46 -3.43 22.68
C ASN A 55 7.50 -3.88 23.77
N GLU A 56 7.89 -4.91 24.51
CA GLU A 56 7.15 -5.43 25.67
C GLU A 56 8.14 -5.75 26.81
N PRO A 57 8.70 -4.72 27.46
CA PRO A 57 9.70 -4.91 28.50
C PRO A 57 9.08 -5.45 29.79
N VAL A 58 9.70 -6.47 30.37
CA VAL A 58 9.35 -7.01 31.69
C VAL A 58 10.25 -6.35 32.74
N VAL A 59 9.64 -5.71 33.74
CA VAL A 59 10.36 -5.04 34.83
C VAL A 59 10.37 -5.94 36.07
N SER A 60 11.57 -6.16 36.62
CA SER A 60 11.80 -7.00 37.80
C SER A 60 12.73 -6.30 38.79
N ALA A 61 12.52 -6.53 40.09
CA ALA A 61 13.43 -6.06 41.12
C ALA A 61 14.74 -6.87 41.10
N GLN A 62 15.88 -6.16 41.16
CA GLN A 62 17.21 -6.79 41.18
C GLN A 62 17.62 -7.29 42.58
N ILE A 63 17.00 -6.72 43.62
CA ILE A 63 17.26 -7.07 45.03
C ILE A 63 15.97 -7.52 45.70
N ARG A 64 16.11 -8.32 46.76
CA ARG A 64 15.00 -8.65 47.66
C ARG A 64 14.87 -7.53 48.69
N ALA A 65 13.90 -6.66 48.48
CA ALA A 65 13.62 -5.51 49.33
C ALA A 65 12.11 -5.24 49.41
N ARG A 66 11.69 -4.49 50.42
CA ARG A 66 10.31 -4.00 50.54
C ARG A 66 10.09 -2.83 49.58
N VAL A 67 8.94 -2.78 48.92
CA VAL A 67 8.51 -1.61 48.13
C VAL A 67 8.04 -0.51 49.09
N ILE A 68 8.62 0.68 48.97
CA ILE A 68 8.27 1.88 49.75
C ILE A 68 7.19 2.67 49.03
N ASN A 69 7.35 2.86 47.72
CA ASN A 69 6.48 3.71 46.92
C ASN A 69 6.44 3.25 45.46
N ILE A 70 5.31 3.50 44.79
CA ILE A 70 5.12 3.32 43.35
C ILE A 70 4.53 4.63 42.82
N PRO A 71 5.35 5.56 42.31
CA PRO A 71 4.92 6.90 41.95
C PRO A 71 4.15 6.97 40.63
N VAL A 72 4.19 5.91 39.82
CA VAL A 72 3.52 5.82 38.52
C VAL A 72 2.19 5.06 38.63
N ARG A 73 1.24 5.38 37.77
CA ARG A 73 -0.05 4.69 37.71
C ARG A 73 -0.12 3.76 36.51
N VAL A 74 -0.98 2.76 36.60
CA VAL A 74 -1.26 1.86 35.48
C VAL A 74 -1.85 2.65 34.31
N GLY A 75 -1.29 2.45 33.11
CA GLY A 75 -1.67 3.18 31.90
C GLY A 75 -0.87 4.48 31.66
N ASP A 76 -0.04 4.91 32.61
CA ASP A 76 0.84 6.05 32.39
C ASP A 76 1.91 5.73 31.34
N ARG A 77 2.26 6.75 30.55
CA ARG A 77 3.43 6.69 29.65
C ARG A 77 4.67 7.06 30.44
N VAL A 78 5.69 6.19 30.37
CA VAL A 78 6.96 6.37 31.06
C VAL A 78 8.11 6.34 30.06
N GLU A 79 9.12 7.16 30.32
CA GLU A 79 10.35 7.19 29.52
C GLU A 79 11.39 6.22 30.06
N ALA A 80 12.36 5.83 29.23
CA ALA A 80 13.44 4.96 29.67
C ALA A 80 14.24 5.59 30.82
N GLY A 81 14.50 4.81 31.87
CA GLY A 81 15.20 5.28 33.08
C GLY A 81 14.31 6.02 34.09
N ALA A 82 13.02 6.19 33.82
CA ALA A 82 12.08 6.73 34.81
C ALA A 82 11.99 5.83 36.05
N LEU A 83 11.78 6.45 37.21
CA LEU A 83 11.59 5.75 38.48
C LEU A 83 10.20 5.10 38.51
N LEU A 84 10.15 3.76 38.48
CA LEU A 84 8.90 2.99 38.50
C LEU A 84 8.49 2.57 39.91
N ALA A 85 9.47 2.23 40.77
CA ALA A 85 9.23 1.83 42.15
C ALA A 85 10.44 2.17 43.02
N GLU A 86 10.16 2.59 44.26
CA GLU A 86 11.17 2.83 45.28
C GLU A 86 11.25 1.62 46.21
N LEU A 87 12.46 1.11 46.42
CA LEU A 87 12.72 -0.04 47.28
C LEU A 87 13.50 0.38 48.52
N ASP A 88 13.26 -0.31 49.64
CA ASP A 88 14.03 -0.14 50.86
C ASP A 88 15.43 -0.76 50.72
N CYS A 89 16.44 0.11 50.60
CA CYS A 89 17.82 -0.27 50.37
C CYS A 89 18.66 -0.33 51.66
N ALA A 90 18.08 -0.24 52.86
CA ALA A 90 18.84 -0.14 54.11
C ALA A 90 19.84 -1.30 54.29
N ASP A 91 19.37 -2.55 54.17
CA ASP A 91 20.21 -3.75 54.32
C ASP A 91 21.33 -3.81 53.27
N TYR A 92 20.99 -3.48 52.02
CA TYR A 92 21.96 -3.46 50.92
C TYR A 92 23.06 -2.41 51.17
N GLN A 93 22.67 -1.20 51.60
CA GLN A 93 23.62 -0.14 51.91
C GLN A 93 24.54 -0.49 53.08
N LEU A 94 24.02 -1.15 54.12
CA LEU A 94 24.84 -1.62 55.25
C LEU A 94 25.87 -2.66 54.80
N ALA A 95 25.47 -3.62 53.96
CA ALA A 95 26.36 -4.62 53.40
C ALA A 95 27.45 -4.00 52.51
N THR A 96 27.11 -3.00 51.69
CA THR A 96 28.09 -2.27 50.87
C THR A 96 29.08 -1.51 51.75
N LYS A 97 28.61 -0.81 52.80
CA LYS A 97 29.47 -0.05 53.71
C LYS A 97 30.46 -0.96 54.45
N SER A 98 30.03 -2.11 54.94
CA SER A 98 30.91 -3.07 55.62
C SER A 98 31.96 -3.65 54.67
N SER A 99 31.57 -3.95 53.41
CA SER A 99 32.51 -4.39 52.39
C SER A 99 33.57 -3.34 52.07
N ASN A 100 33.16 -2.08 51.91
CA ASN A 100 34.07 -0.99 51.60
C ASN A 100 35.04 -0.69 52.75
N ALA A 101 34.56 -0.75 54.00
CA ALA A 101 35.43 -0.58 55.18
C ALA A 101 36.48 -1.69 55.28
N ARG A 102 36.12 -2.93 54.92
CA ARG A 102 37.05 -4.06 54.88
C ARG A 102 38.13 -3.89 53.80
N VAL A 103 37.77 -3.38 52.63
CA VAL A 103 38.73 -3.16 51.53
C VAL A 103 39.64 -1.97 51.82
N GLY A 104 39.13 -0.87 52.36
CA GLY A 104 39.92 0.33 52.66
C GLY A 104 40.84 0.22 53.88
N ALA A 105 40.75 -0.88 54.64
CA ALA A 105 41.65 -1.19 55.74
C ALA A 105 42.90 -1.99 55.30
N LEU A 106 43.01 -2.33 54.01
CA LEU A 106 44.18 -2.92 53.37
C LEU A 106 45.05 -1.84 52.73
#